data_AF-A0A9X4C4U9-F1
#
_entry.id   AF-A0A9X4C4U9-F1
#
_cell.length_a   1.000
_cell.length_b   1.000
_cell.length_c   1.000
_cell.angle_alpha   90.00
_cell.angle_beta   90.00
_cell.angle_gamma   90.00
#
_symmetry.space_group_name_H-M   'P 1'
#
loop_
_entity.id
_entity.type
_entity.pdbx_description
1 polymer ?
#
loop_
_entity_poly.entity_id
_entity_poly.type
_entity_poly.pdbx_seq_one_letter_code
_entity_poly.pdbx_strand_id
1 'polypeptide(L)'
;MSRNVFTYMTVAWLMATLMMISGETSMASSLRLEEPSVFAGQWQATLSARDDSAEAQKLQDKPSNTCTVDLQSNQTIGKGADCLGAWLEEAPIGWFPDPDGISITGKEGSRIQFFSRQRDGFYLATLKSGLKITLERVAQ
;
A
#
# COMPACT_ATOMS: atom_id res chain seq x y z
N MET A 1 -64.64 -20.71 -27.23
CA MET A 1 -64.02 -20.44 -25.91
C MET A 1 -62.61 -21.02 -25.91
N SER A 2 -61.62 -20.32 -25.34
CA SER A 2 -60.33 -20.89 -24.90
C SER A 2 -59.14 -21.05 -25.87
N ARG A 3 -58.74 -20.03 -26.64
CA ARG A 3 -57.40 -20.06 -27.29
C ARG A 3 -56.46 -18.88 -27.03
N ASN A 4 -56.96 -17.73 -26.60
CA ASN A 4 -56.12 -16.54 -26.33
C ASN A 4 -55.79 -16.29 -24.85
N VAL A 5 -56.41 -17.03 -23.92
CA VAL A 5 -56.17 -16.88 -22.47
C VAL A 5 -55.02 -17.79 -21.98
N PHE A 6 -54.75 -18.88 -22.69
CA PHE A 6 -53.80 -19.90 -22.24
C PHE A 6 -52.33 -19.51 -22.43
N THR A 7 -52.03 -18.59 -23.36
CA THR A 7 -50.64 -18.21 -23.67
C THR A 7 -50.09 -17.13 -22.74
N TYR A 8 -50.96 -16.31 -22.13
CA TYR A 8 -50.51 -15.22 -21.25
C TYR A 8 -50.19 -15.70 -19.83
N MET A 9 -50.90 -16.75 -19.38
CA MET A 9 -50.77 -17.26 -18.01
C MET A 9 -49.51 -18.11 -17.80
N THR A 10 -48.99 -18.75 -18.86
CA THR A 10 -47.78 -19.58 -18.80
C THR A 10 -46.48 -18.77 -18.79
N VAL A 11 -46.48 -17.58 -19.40
CA VAL A 11 -45.30 -16.68 -19.43
C VAL A 11 -45.07 -16.01 -18.07
N ALA A 12 -46.15 -15.68 -17.35
CA ALA A 12 -46.06 -15.01 -16.05
C ALA A 12 -45.41 -15.89 -14.96
N TRP A 13 -45.58 -17.22 -15.04
CA TRP A 13 -45.02 -18.15 -14.04
C TRP A 13 -43.53 -18.43 -14.24
N LEU A 14 -43.01 -18.29 -15.45
CA LEU A 14 -41.58 -18.48 -15.77
C LEU A 14 -40.69 -17.32 -15.30
N MET A 15 -41.25 -16.14 -15.04
CA MET A 15 -40.48 -14.95 -14.64
C MET A 15 -40.33 -14.80 -13.12
N ALA A 16 -41.17 -15.47 -12.32
CA ALA A 16 -41.14 -15.36 -10.86
C ALA A 16 -40.07 -16.24 -10.19
N THR A 17 -39.61 -17.30 -10.85
CA THR A 17 -38.61 -18.24 -10.30
C THR A 17 -37.16 -17.78 -10.47
N LEU A 18 -36.88 -16.76 -11.28
CA LEU A 18 -35.50 -16.29 -11.52
C LEU A 18 -34.97 -15.31 -10.46
N MET A 19 -35.82 -14.77 -9.58
CA MET A 19 -35.43 -13.67 -8.67
C MET A 19 -34.90 -14.11 -7.30
N MET A 20 -34.70 -15.41 -7.05
CA MET A 20 -34.40 -15.93 -5.70
C MET A 20 -32.98 -16.45 -5.49
N ILE A 21 -32.02 -16.11 -6.36
CA ILE A 21 -30.63 -16.59 -6.24
C ILE A 21 -29.64 -15.50 -6.64
N SER A 22 -29.61 -14.41 -5.89
CA SER A 22 -28.48 -13.47 -5.90
C SER A 22 -28.27 -12.91 -4.49
N GLY A 23 -28.27 -13.80 -3.50
CA GLY A 23 -27.63 -13.53 -2.22
C GLY A 23 -26.14 -13.83 -2.36
N GLU A 24 -25.40 -12.99 -3.10
CA GLU A 24 -23.95 -13.06 -3.05
C GLU A 24 -23.50 -12.64 -1.65
N THR A 25 -23.20 -13.62 -0.80
CA THR A 25 -22.39 -13.38 0.39
C THR A 25 -21.02 -12.98 -0.11
N SER A 26 -20.81 -11.70 -0.37
CA SER A 26 -19.49 -11.12 -0.52
C SER A 26 -18.78 -11.28 0.83
N MET A 27 -18.08 -12.40 0.99
CA MET A 27 -17.21 -12.61 2.14
C MET A 27 -16.17 -11.49 2.09
N ALA A 28 -16.22 -10.57 3.03
CA ALA A 28 -15.18 -9.57 3.21
C ALA A 28 -13.90 -10.32 3.60
N SER A 29 -13.01 -10.55 2.63
CA SER A 29 -11.68 -11.10 2.90
C SER A 29 -10.83 -9.98 3.50
N SER A 30 -10.47 -10.10 4.78
CA SER A 30 -9.59 -9.16 5.46
C SER A 30 -8.14 -9.56 5.23
N LEU A 31 -7.29 -8.59 4.91
CA LEU A 31 -5.86 -8.82 4.92
C LEU A 31 -5.38 -9.07 6.36
N ARG A 32 -4.46 -10.03 6.50
CA ARG A 32 -3.80 -10.32 7.76
C ARG A 32 -2.81 -9.20 8.08
N LEU A 33 -2.88 -8.70 9.30
CA LEU A 33 -1.83 -7.84 9.85
C LEU A 33 -0.64 -8.71 10.27
N GLU A 34 0.52 -8.44 9.70
CA GLU A 34 1.75 -9.17 10.05
C GLU A 34 2.41 -8.61 11.31
N GLU A 35 3.16 -9.45 12.00
CA GLU A 35 3.84 -9.09 13.24
C GLU A 35 5.10 -8.24 12.93
N PRO A 36 5.43 -7.20 13.74
CA PRO A 36 6.56 -6.31 13.46
C PRO A 36 7.91 -7.01 13.22
N SER A 37 8.23 -8.11 13.91
CA SER A 37 9.50 -8.83 13.69
C SER A 37 9.70 -9.31 12.26
N VAL A 38 8.61 -9.52 11.50
CA VAL A 38 8.70 -9.86 10.07
C VAL A 38 9.39 -8.73 9.31
N PHE A 39 9.08 -7.47 9.60
CA PHE A 39 9.61 -6.32 8.86
C PHE A 39 10.92 -5.77 9.44
N ALA A 40 11.26 -6.14 10.67
CA ALA A 40 12.47 -5.68 11.32
C ALA A 40 13.73 -6.08 10.51
N GLY A 41 14.75 -5.22 10.53
CA GLY A 41 16.02 -5.40 9.84
C GLY A 41 16.35 -4.28 8.86
N GLN A 42 17.36 -4.53 8.02
CA GLN A 42 17.87 -3.56 7.06
C GLN A 42 17.10 -3.58 5.73
N TRP A 43 16.77 -2.38 5.29
CA TRP A 43 16.11 -2.10 4.04
C TRP A 43 16.93 -1.10 3.24
N GLN A 44 16.87 -1.22 1.91
CA GLN A 44 17.35 -0.22 0.99
C GLN A 44 16.18 0.62 0.53
N ALA A 45 16.21 1.91 0.84
CA ALA A 45 15.30 2.90 0.30
C ALA A 45 15.93 3.56 -0.93
N THR A 46 15.18 3.69 -2.03
CA THR A 46 15.67 4.33 -3.26
C THR A 46 14.69 5.39 -3.75
N LEU A 47 15.19 6.62 -3.94
CA LEU A 47 14.44 7.74 -4.49
C LEU A 47 14.56 7.74 -6.02
N SER A 48 13.42 7.79 -6.72
CA SER A 48 13.36 7.81 -8.18
C SER A 48 12.33 8.81 -8.69
N ALA A 49 12.64 9.44 -9.80
CA ALA A 49 11.69 10.26 -10.55
C ALA A 49 10.78 9.38 -11.40
N ARG A 50 9.54 9.83 -11.61
CA ARG A 50 8.68 9.23 -12.65
C ARG A 50 9.13 9.66 -14.05
N ASP A 51 9.60 10.89 -14.17
CA ASP A 51 9.98 11.58 -15.38
C ASP A 51 11.19 12.51 -15.09
N ASP A 52 12.00 12.84 -16.09
CA ASP A 52 13.24 13.63 -15.93
C ASP A 52 13.00 15.15 -15.74
N SER A 53 12.03 15.54 -14.91
CA SER A 53 11.75 16.96 -14.67
C SER A 53 12.89 17.64 -13.91
N ALA A 54 13.07 18.96 -14.12
CA ALA A 54 14.16 19.71 -13.49
C ALA A 54 14.08 19.71 -11.95
N GLU A 55 12.88 19.64 -11.38
CA GLU A 55 12.64 19.52 -9.94
C GLU A 55 13.03 18.14 -9.41
N ALA A 56 12.73 17.08 -10.18
CA ALA A 56 13.10 15.72 -9.85
C ALA A 56 14.61 15.51 -9.91
N GLN A 57 15.26 16.07 -10.94
CA GLN A 57 16.71 16.05 -11.10
C GLN A 57 17.42 16.73 -9.92
N LYS A 58 16.96 17.90 -9.47
CA LYS A 58 17.53 18.60 -8.31
C LYS A 58 17.50 17.79 -7.00
N LEU A 59 16.46 16.98 -6.79
CA LEU A 59 16.39 16.10 -5.63
C LEU A 59 17.28 14.86 -5.82
N GLN A 60 17.44 14.40 -7.07
CA GLN A 60 18.29 13.28 -7.43
C GLN A 60 19.80 13.61 -7.44
N ASP A 61 20.15 14.90 -7.56
CA ASP A 61 21.51 15.41 -7.54
C ASP A 61 22.08 15.56 -6.10
N LYS A 62 21.28 15.20 -5.08
CA LYS A 62 21.78 15.02 -3.70
C LYS A 62 22.73 13.80 -3.65
N PRO A 63 23.68 13.73 -2.70
CA PRO A 63 24.84 12.84 -2.79
C PRO A 63 24.52 11.34 -2.87
N SER A 64 23.29 10.91 -2.56
CA SER A 64 22.81 9.58 -2.90
C SER A 64 21.29 9.55 -3.04
N ASN A 65 20.82 8.80 -4.04
CA ASN A 65 19.41 8.42 -4.20
C ASN A 65 19.06 7.15 -3.43
N THR A 66 19.96 6.69 -2.56
CA THR A 66 19.81 5.45 -1.84
C THR A 66 20.15 5.62 -0.36
N CYS A 67 19.33 5.06 0.52
CA CYS A 67 19.51 5.05 1.97
C CYS A 67 19.39 3.62 2.48
N THR A 68 20.30 3.16 3.34
CA THR A 68 20.05 1.96 4.14
C THR A 68 19.30 2.37 5.40
N VAL A 69 18.09 1.84 5.57
CA VAL A 69 17.17 2.12 6.68
C VAL A 69 17.03 0.88 7.56
N ASP A 70 17.22 1.03 8.85
CA ASP A 70 17.06 -0.03 9.84
C ASP A 70 15.71 0.10 10.53
N LEU A 71 14.80 -0.82 10.24
CA LEU A 71 13.52 -0.93 10.93
C LEU A 71 13.74 -1.81 12.17
N GLN A 72 13.73 -1.22 13.36
CA GLN A 72 14.03 -1.95 14.59
C GLN A 72 12.78 -2.67 15.13
N SER A 73 12.96 -3.81 15.80
CA SER A 73 11.85 -4.63 16.31
C SER A 73 10.98 -3.94 17.37
N ASN A 74 11.51 -2.90 18.02
CA ASN A 74 10.77 -2.01 18.92
C ASN A 74 9.96 -0.93 18.16
N GLN A 75 9.82 -1.05 16.84
CA GLN A 75 9.05 -0.15 15.97
C GLN A 75 9.63 1.28 15.87
N THR A 76 10.92 1.45 16.15
CA THR A 76 11.67 2.69 15.88
C THR A 76 12.49 2.58 14.59
N ILE A 77 12.84 3.72 14.00
CA ILE A 77 13.82 3.75 12.89
C ILE A 77 15.21 4.00 13.45
N GLY A 78 16.14 3.09 13.13
CA GLY A 78 17.53 3.17 13.51
C GLY A 78 18.38 3.94 12.49
N LYS A 79 19.46 3.28 12.04
CA LYS A 79 20.33 3.82 11.00
C LYS A 79 19.50 4.18 9.76
N GLY A 80 19.79 5.33 9.16
CA GLY A 80 19.11 5.79 7.94
C GLY A 80 17.88 6.66 8.17
N ALA A 81 17.48 6.93 9.42
CA ALA A 81 16.41 7.88 9.73
C ALA A 81 16.66 9.27 9.11
N ASP A 82 17.85 9.84 9.29
CA ASP A 82 18.20 11.16 8.72
C ASP A 82 18.20 11.14 7.18
N CYS A 83 18.69 10.05 6.60
CA CYS A 83 18.80 9.89 5.14
C CYS A 83 17.41 9.79 4.50
N LEU A 84 16.54 8.93 5.05
CA LEU A 84 15.15 8.80 4.61
C LEU A 84 14.38 10.10 4.88
N GLY A 85 14.59 10.72 6.05
CA GLY A 85 13.97 11.98 6.44
C GLY A 85 14.31 13.15 5.50
N ALA A 86 15.47 13.13 4.84
CA ALA A 86 15.83 14.14 3.84
C ALA A 86 14.94 14.10 2.57
N TRP A 87 14.13 13.04 2.40
CA TRP A 87 13.15 12.89 1.32
C TRP A 87 11.70 13.05 1.80
N LEU A 88 11.46 12.97 3.10
CA LEU A 88 10.12 13.06 3.70
C LEU A 88 9.84 14.47 4.23
N GLU A 89 8.58 14.75 4.54
CA GLU A 89 8.15 16.05 5.08
C GLU A 89 8.58 16.26 6.54
N GLU A 90 8.90 15.18 7.24
CA GLU A 90 9.29 15.16 8.65
C GLU A 90 10.36 14.08 8.88
N ALA A 91 11.20 14.28 9.89
CA ALA A 91 12.16 13.29 10.34
C ALA A 91 11.41 12.04 10.86
N PRO A 92 11.67 10.85 10.31
CA PRO A 92 10.98 9.65 10.72
C PRO A 92 11.57 9.13 12.03
N ILE A 93 10.71 8.79 12.99
CA ILE A 93 11.12 8.24 14.29
C ILE A 93 10.70 6.78 14.48
N GLY A 94 9.64 6.38 13.82
CA GLY A 94 9.03 5.07 14.00
C GLY A 94 8.37 4.53 12.75
N TRP A 95 7.88 3.31 12.87
CA TRP A 95 7.19 2.62 11.80
C TRP A 95 6.17 1.62 12.37
N PHE A 96 5.16 1.28 11.57
CA PHE A 96 4.13 0.30 11.94
C PHE A 96 3.76 -0.56 10.71
N PRO A 97 3.58 -1.88 10.86
CA PRO A 97 3.09 -2.71 9.76
C PRO A 97 1.61 -2.41 9.50
N ASP A 98 1.22 -2.28 8.24
CA ASP A 98 -0.17 -2.28 7.84
C ASP A 98 -0.49 -3.59 7.09
N PRO A 99 -1.76 -4.02 7.01
CA PRO A 99 -2.13 -5.24 6.29
C PRO A 99 -1.64 -5.23 4.83
N ASP A 100 -1.60 -4.06 4.21
CA ASP A 100 -1.20 -3.81 2.83
C ASP A 100 0.08 -2.97 2.70
N GLY A 101 0.87 -2.80 3.76
CA GLY A 101 2.04 -1.92 3.67
C GLY A 101 2.84 -1.72 4.96
N ILE A 102 3.58 -0.62 4.98
CA ILE A 102 4.34 -0.14 6.12
C ILE A 102 4.08 1.36 6.25
N SER A 103 3.65 1.81 7.43
CA SER A 103 3.55 3.21 7.77
C SER A 103 4.83 3.68 8.45
N ILE A 104 5.34 4.84 8.04
CA ILE A 104 6.41 5.58 8.71
C ILE A 104 5.78 6.71 9.53
N THR A 105 6.25 6.89 10.76
CA THR A 105 5.70 7.85 11.72
C THR A 105 6.69 8.94 12.10
N GLY A 106 6.15 10.14 12.31
CA GLY A 106 6.85 11.31 12.84
C GLY A 106 6.76 11.39 14.37
N LYS A 107 7.28 12.48 14.94
CA LYS A 107 7.51 12.65 16.39
C LYS A 107 6.25 12.46 17.24
N GLU A 108 5.10 12.85 16.70
CA GLU A 108 3.79 12.77 17.37
C GLU A 108 3.10 11.40 17.18
N GLY A 109 3.80 10.41 16.59
CA GLY A 109 3.23 9.10 16.25
C GLY A 109 2.27 9.13 15.06
N SER A 110 2.04 10.31 14.47
CA SER A 110 1.25 10.46 13.24
C SER A 110 1.98 9.83 12.05
N ARG A 111 1.20 9.24 11.14
CA ARG A 111 1.73 8.71 9.88
C ARG A 111 2.18 9.86 8.98
N ILE A 112 3.45 9.87 8.60
CA ILE A 112 4.04 10.86 7.70
C ILE A 112 4.25 10.30 6.29
N GLN A 113 4.41 8.98 6.14
CA GLN A 113 4.48 8.34 4.84
C GLN A 113 3.93 6.91 4.90
N PHE A 114 3.17 6.51 3.89
CA PHE A 114 2.73 5.13 3.70
C PHE A 114 3.48 4.49 2.53
N PHE A 115 3.98 3.28 2.75
CA PHE A 115 4.63 2.44 1.76
C PHE A 115 3.72 1.24 1.46
N SER A 116 3.07 1.28 0.30
CA SER A 116 2.19 0.21 -0.17
C SER A 116 2.99 -1.04 -0.55
N ARG A 117 2.55 -2.21 -0.10
CA ARG A 117 3.14 -3.50 -0.48
C ARG A 117 2.84 -3.78 -1.94
N GLN A 118 3.89 -3.95 -2.73
CA GLN A 118 3.76 -4.34 -4.13
C GLN A 118 3.94 -5.85 -4.29
N ARG A 119 4.91 -6.39 -3.54
CA ARG A 119 5.16 -7.83 -3.35
C ARG A 119 6.00 -8.00 -2.07
N ASP A 120 6.21 -9.24 -1.64
CA ASP A 120 7.02 -9.49 -0.46
C ASP A 120 8.43 -8.91 -0.60
N GLY A 121 8.81 -8.11 0.42
CA GLY A 121 10.10 -7.43 0.45
C GLY A 121 10.24 -6.23 -0.50
N PHE A 122 9.17 -5.78 -1.17
CA PHE A 122 9.18 -4.59 -2.03
C PHE A 122 7.96 -3.71 -1.78
N TYR A 123 8.22 -2.48 -1.34
CA TYR A 123 7.18 -1.50 -1.01
C TYR A 123 7.43 -0.18 -1.74
N LEU A 124 6.35 0.55 -2.02
CA LEU A 124 6.38 1.78 -2.81
C LEU A 124 5.59 2.90 -2.13
N ALA A 125 6.20 4.06 -2.05
CA ALA A 125 5.58 5.33 -1.71
C ALA A 125 5.68 6.30 -2.91
N THR A 126 4.64 7.11 -3.12
CA THR A 126 4.70 8.27 -4.00
C THR A 126 4.58 9.53 -3.15
N LEU A 127 5.56 10.42 -3.26
CA LEU A 127 5.62 11.70 -2.55
C LEU A 127 4.68 12.72 -3.20
N LYS A 128 4.34 13.81 -2.49
CA LYS A 128 3.56 14.92 -3.05
C LYS A 128 4.23 15.58 -4.26
N SER A 129 5.56 15.51 -4.35
CA SER A 129 6.34 15.97 -5.50
C SER A 129 6.18 15.09 -6.74
N GLY A 130 5.55 13.91 -6.63
CA GLY A 130 5.46 12.91 -7.70
C GLY A 130 6.67 11.96 -7.75
N LEU A 131 7.72 12.20 -6.97
CA LEU A 131 8.83 11.27 -6.79
C LEU A 131 8.36 9.99 -6.10
N LYS A 132 9.06 8.90 -6.37
CA LYS A 132 8.79 7.58 -5.80
C LYS A 132 9.91 7.17 -4.88
N ILE A 133 9.56 6.59 -3.73
CA ILE A 133 10.50 5.91 -2.86
C ILE A 133 10.16 4.42 -2.87
N THR A 134 11.11 3.58 -3.26
CA THR A 134 11.00 2.13 -3.05
C THR A 134 11.68 1.74 -1.76
N LEU A 135 11.18 0.70 -1.09
CA LEU A 135 11.80 0.08 0.08
C LEU A 135 11.97 -1.42 -0.22
N GLU A 136 13.21 -1.88 -0.27
CA GLU A 136 13.60 -3.25 -0.63
C GLU A 136 14.38 -3.92 0.50
N ARG A 137 14.12 -5.20 0.77
CA ARG A 137 14.97 -5.93 1.72
C ARG A 137 16.39 -6.00 1.18
N VAL A 138 17.36 -5.66 2.03
CA VAL A 138 18.76 -5.98 1.72
C VAL A 138 18.90 -7.49 1.84
N ALA A 139 19.28 -8.18 0.76
CA ALA A 139 19.61 -9.60 0.83
C ALA A 139 20.77 -9.77 1.83
N GLN A 140 20.55 -10.57 2.87
CA GLN A 140 21.61 -11.01 3.78
C GLN A 140 22.51 -12.05 3.13
#